data_AF-A0A5F5PU42-F1
#
_entry.id   AF-A0A5F5PU42-F1
#
_cell.length_a   1.000
_cell.length_b   1.000
_cell.length_c   1.000
_cell.angle_alpha   90.00
_cell.angle_beta   90.00
_cell.angle_gamma   90.00
#
_symmetry.space_group_name_H-M   'P 1'
#
loop_
_entity.id
_entity.type
_entity.pdbx_description
1 polymer ?
#
loop_
_entity_poly.entity_id
_entity_poly.type
_entity_poly.pdbx_seq_one_letter_code
_entity_poly.pdbx_strand_id
1 'polypeptide(L)'
;MPPGKVLQPVLKMKVDELFLRWLSESSTQAMLQDGLRRIRAPAGPEHGAGDAHQPALPWAAPGAACRPRASHGPGVPALPALPLGAASSPRAAPHARGPRRSAGARGVQTKKEEPLPPASSQSIPTFYFPRGRPQGTVNVDAVIAKIERTFAQFPHERATMEDMGKVAKACGCPLYWKGPLFCGAGGERTGAVSVHKFVAMWRKVLQTCHDAAARFLHLLASPGCPYLVQDDFVPFLQDVVNTHPGLAFLKEASEFHSRYITTVIQRIFYTVNRSWSGRITCAELRRSTFLQNVALLEEEADINQLTEYFSYEHFYVIYCKFWELDTDHDLLIDSQDLARHNDHAISTKMIERIFSGAVTRGRKVQKEGKLSYADFVWFLISEEDKKTPTSIEYWFRCMDLDGDGALSMFELEYFYEEQCRRLDSMAIEALPFEDCLCQMLDLVKPQSEGKITLHDLKKCKLANVFFDTFFNIEKYLDHEQKEQVSLLRESESEGPELSDWEKYAAEEYDILVAEEAAGEPWEDGYEAELSPVDQKLCALRSPLAQRPFFEAPSALGAVELYEYECGDAHLQPS
;
A
#
# COMPACT_ATOMS: atom_id res chain seq x y z
N MET A 1 -28.26 -49.97 16.05
CA MET A 1 -27.35 -49.39 17.04
C MET A 1 -26.53 -48.33 16.32
N PRO A 2 -26.77 -47.02 16.55
CA PRO A 2 -25.99 -45.97 15.90
C PRO A 2 -24.58 -45.89 16.52
N PRO A 3 -23.56 -45.47 15.74
CA PRO A 3 -22.21 -45.26 16.26
C PRO A 3 -22.17 -44.06 17.22
N GLY A 4 -21.34 -44.18 18.26
CA GLY A 4 -21.28 -43.27 19.39
C GLY A 4 -20.86 -41.83 19.05
N LYS A 5 -21.45 -40.88 19.78
CA LYS A 5 -21.07 -39.46 19.75
C LYS A 5 -19.64 -39.29 20.25
N VAL A 6 -18.79 -38.68 19.42
CA VAL A 6 -17.49 -38.16 19.83
C VAL A 6 -17.74 -36.91 20.68
N LEU A 7 -17.27 -36.91 21.94
CA LEU A 7 -17.31 -35.75 22.83
C LEU A 7 -16.24 -34.75 22.38
N GLN A 8 -16.65 -33.57 21.91
CA GLN A 8 -15.74 -32.44 21.68
C GLN A 8 -15.35 -31.82 23.04
N PRO A 9 -14.06 -31.54 23.30
CA PRO A 9 -13.63 -30.82 24.50
C PRO A 9 -13.96 -29.32 24.36
N VAL A 10 -14.75 -28.79 25.28
CA VAL A 10 -15.04 -27.35 25.38
C VAL A 10 -13.80 -26.66 25.95
N LEU A 11 -12.91 -26.16 25.08
CA LEU A 11 -11.65 -25.50 25.46
C LEU A 11 -11.86 -24.37 26.50
N LYS A 12 -12.97 -23.62 26.37
CA LYS A 12 -13.33 -22.51 27.26
C LYS A 12 -13.45 -22.93 28.73
N MET A 13 -14.08 -24.08 29.01
CA MET A 13 -14.22 -24.58 30.39
C MET A 13 -12.86 -24.95 31.01
N LYS A 14 -11.91 -25.40 30.19
CA LYS A 14 -10.59 -25.81 30.69
C LYS A 14 -9.67 -24.62 30.94
N VAL A 15 -9.82 -23.54 30.16
CA VAL A 15 -9.15 -22.26 30.42
C VAL A 15 -9.67 -21.62 31.70
N ASP A 16 -10.99 -21.62 31.91
CA ASP A 16 -11.59 -21.08 33.14
C ASP A 16 -11.16 -21.88 34.39
N GLU A 17 -11.07 -23.22 34.29
CA GLU A 17 -10.55 -24.05 35.39
C GLU A 17 -9.08 -23.74 35.69
N LEU A 18 -8.24 -23.59 34.66
CA LEU A 18 -6.81 -23.30 34.82
C LEU A 18 -6.58 -21.89 35.39
N PHE A 19 -7.39 -20.91 34.97
CA PHE A 19 -7.35 -19.56 35.50
C PHE A 19 -7.76 -19.51 36.97
N LEU A 20 -8.84 -20.23 37.34
CA LEU A 20 -9.25 -20.36 38.74
C LEU A 20 -8.19 -21.07 39.59
N ARG A 21 -7.52 -22.09 39.05
CA ARG A 21 -6.39 -22.74 39.74
C ARG A 21 -5.23 -21.79 39.94
N TRP A 22 -4.82 -21.07 38.90
CA TRP A 22 -3.73 -20.10 38.97
C TRP A 22 -4.02 -18.97 39.97
N LEU A 23 -5.25 -18.45 39.99
CA LEU A 23 -5.71 -17.48 41.00
C LEU A 23 -5.72 -18.07 42.41
N SER A 24 -5.96 -19.38 42.56
CA SER A 24 -5.99 -20.05 43.86
C SER A 24 -4.59 -20.43 44.36
N GLU A 25 -3.54 -20.31 43.54
CA GLU A 25 -2.18 -20.59 43.97
C GLU A 25 -1.69 -19.57 45.01
N SER A 26 -1.05 -20.08 46.07
CA SER A 26 -0.61 -19.26 47.21
C SER A 26 0.46 -18.24 46.82
N SER A 27 1.30 -18.55 45.83
CA SER A 27 2.29 -17.64 45.24
C SER A 27 1.64 -16.47 44.52
N THR A 28 0.64 -16.75 43.69
CA THR A 28 -0.13 -15.74 42.94
C THR A 28 -0.91 -14.83 43.90
N GLN A 29 -1.57 -15.40 44.90
CA GLN A 29 -2.26 -14.64 45.95
C GLN A 29 -1.30 -13.75 46.75
N ALA A 30 -0.11 -14.23 47.11
CA ALA A 30 0.89 -13.44 47.81
C ALA A 30 1.40 -12.26 46.97
N MET A 31 1.64 -12.49 45.67
CA MET A 31 2.06 -11.44 44.74
C MET A 31 0.97 -10.37 44.55
N LEU A 32 -0.29 -10.79 44.36
CA LEU A 32 -1.42 -9.89 44.22
C LEU A 32 -1.65 -9.06 45.51
N GLN A 33 -1.48 -9.68 46.68
CA GLN A 33 -1.54 -8.95 47.96
C GLN A 33 -0.39 -7.96 48.14
N ASP A 34 0.83 -8.29 47.68
CA ASP A 34 1.96 -7.36 47.71
C ASP A 34 1.73 -6.17 46.78
N GLY A 35 1.22 -6.41 45.57
CA GLY A 35 0.79 -5.36 44.64
C GLY A 35 -0.30 -4.45 45.24
N LEU A 36 -1.32 -5.05 45.88
CA LEU A 36 -2.37 -4.31 46.57
C LEU A 36 -1.84 -3.48 47.76
N ARG A 37 -0.82 -3.96 48.48
CA ARG A 37 -0.20 -3.20 49.57
C ARG A 37 0.60 -2.02 49.04
N ARG A 38 1.33 -2.18 47.93
CA ARG A 38 2.07 -1.08 47.26
C ARG A 38 1.14 0.00 46.74
N ILE A 39 -0.05 -0.37 46.26
CA ILE A 39 -1.07 0.58 45.80
C ILE A 39 -1.76 1.29 46.97
N ARG A 40 -1.95 0.59 48.11
CA ARG A 40 -2.61 1.18 49.31
C ARG A 40 -1.70 2.06 50.17
N ALA A 41 -0.39 1.96 50.03
CA ALA A 41 0.58 2.80 50.73
C ALA A 41 1.56 3.42 49.73
N PRO A 42 1.21 4.56 49.10
CA PRO A 42 2.17 5.29 48.30
C PRO A 42 3.24 5.84 49.25
N ALA A 43 4.46 5.31 49.15
CA ALA A 43 5.57 5.76 49.97
C ALA A 43 5.81 7.27 49.74
N GLY A 44 5.69 8.07 50.80
CA GLY A 44 6.17 9.45 50.82
C GLY A 44 7.71 9.50 50.87
N PRO A 45 8.32 10.66 50.58
CA PRO A 45 9.76 10.77 50.41
C PRO A 45 10.45 10.89 51.77
N GLU A 46 11.40 10.01 52.09
CA GLU A 46 12.30 10.22 53.23
C GLU A 46 13.77 10.29 52.78
N HIS A 47 14.35 11.46 53.07
CA HIS A 47 15.78 11.72 53.18
C HIS A 47 16.40 10.92 54.35
N GLY A 48 17.68 10.58 54.21
CA GLY A 48 18.33 9.51 54.97
C GLY A 48 18.95 9.86 56.34
N ALA A 49 19.41 8.78 56.99
CA ALA A 49 20.45 8.63 58.02
C ALA A 49 20.47 7.12 58.35
N GLY A 50 21.55 6.37 58.20
CA GLY A 50 22.70 6.39 59.11
C GLY A 50 22.81 5.04 59.84
N ASP A 51 23.69 4.20 59.31
CA ASP A 51 24.59 3.25 59.98
C ASP A 51 24.18 1.90 60.64
N ALA A 52 25.10 0.96 60.41
CA ALA A 52 25.55 -0.20 61.20
C ALA A 52 24.71 -1.49 61.26
N HIS A 53 25.07 -2.49 60.45
CA HIS A 53 25.89 -3.64 60.90
C HIS A 53 26.28 -4.59 59.73
N GLN A 54 27.59 -4.73 59.51
CA GLN A 54 28.29 -5.76 58.70
C GLN A 54 28.39 -7.09 59.47
N PRO A 55 28.79 -8.27 58.88
CA PRO A 55 29.95 -8.50 57.96
C PRO A 55 29.72 -9.43 56.73
N ALA A 56 30.19 -9.08 55.52
CA ALA A 56 31.47 -9.41 54.83
C ALA A 56 31.60 -10.87 54.29
N LEU A 57 31.43 -11.13 52.97
CA LEU A 57 32.42 -11.24 51.84
C LEU A 57 33.07 -12.66 51.71
N PRO A 58 33.69 -13.10 50.56
CA PRO A 58 34.29 -12.32 49.45
C PRO A 58 34.22 -12.90 48.00
N TRP A 59 34.56 -12.05 47.00
CA TRP A 59 35.56 -12.26 45.89
C TRP A 59 35.24 -11.32 44.70
N ALA A 60 35.84 -10.14 44.60
CA ALA A 60 37.12 -9.77 43.95
C ALA A 60 37.03 -9.54 42.42
N ALA A 61 37.28 -8.28 42.04
CA ALA A 61 37.53 -7.78 40.69
C ALA A 61 39.05 -7.67 40.41
N PRO A 62 39.44 -7.32 39.17
CA PRO A 62 40.45 -6.29 38.99
C PRO A 62 40.02 -5.23 37.98
N GLY A 63 40.23 -3.95 38.35
CA GLY A 63 40.11 -2.81 37.45
C GLY A 63 41.45 -2.37 36.86
N ALA A 64 41.40 -1.53 35.84
CA ALA A 64 42.49 -0.64 35.46
C ALA A 64 41.93 0.61 34.76
N ALA A 65 42.22 1.78 35.33
CA ALA A 65 41.97 3.10 34.79
C ALA A 65 43.20 3.61 34.03
N CYS A 66 43.02 4.47 33.02
CA CYS A 66 44.08 5.36 32.52
C CYS A 66 43.50 6.70 32.05
N ARG A 67 44.12 7.79 32.53
CA ARG A 67 43.95 9.19 32.12
C ARG A 67 45.09 9.60 31.16
N PRO A 68 44.95 10.72 30.41
CA PRO A 68 45.83 11.07 29.28
C PRO A 68 47.00 12.00 29.66
N ARG A 69 48.09 11.98 28.89
CA ARG A 69 49.08 13.07 28.85
C ARG A 69 49.91 13.11 27.56
N ALA A 70 50.32 14.32 27.18
CA ALA A 70 50.89 14.74 25.91
C ALA A 70 52.43 14.67 25.78
N SER A 71 52.89 14.71 24.52
CA SER A 71 53.97 15.56 23.94
C SER A 71 55.26 14.92 23.36
N HIS A 72 55.62 15.45 22.17
CA HIS A 72 56.91 15.55 21.43
C HIS A 72 57.43 14.41 20.50
N GLY A 73 57.75 14.80 19.24
CA GLY A 73 58.25 13.99 18.10
C GLY A 73 59.78 13.74 18.10
N PRO A 74 60.40 13.27 16.97
CA PRO A 74 60.67 14.11 15.77
C PRO A 74 60.69 13.39 14.37
N GLY A 75 60.73 14.16 13.26
CA GLY A 75 61.45 13.81 12.00
C GLY A 75 60.67 13.67 10.68
N VAL A 76 60.90 14.60 9.72
CA VAL A 76 60.42 14.70 8.30
C VAL A 76 61.40 13.98 7.32
N PRO A 77 61.17 13.82 5.98
CA PRO A 77 60.92 14.84 4.91
C PRO A 77 59.83 14.41 3.87
N ALA A 78 59.36 15.13 2.84
CA ALA A 78 59.22 16.53 2.41
C ALA A 78 58.32 16.54 1.13
N LEU A 79 57.63 17.67 0.88
CA LEU A 79 56.75 17.98 -0.29
C LEU A 79 57.54 18.43 -1.54
N PRO A 80 56.89 18.83 -2.67
CA PRO A 80 56.47 20.25 -2.88
C PRO A 80 55.07 20.41 -3.55
N ALA A 81 54.16 21.27 -3.07
CA ALA A 81 54.02 22.76 -3.20
C ALA A 81 53.25 23.20 -4.48
N LEU A 82 51.96 23.63 -4.38
CA LEU A 82 51.41 25.02 -4.26
C LEU A 82 51.26 25.79 -5.62
N PRO A 83 50.47 26.89 -5.77
CA PRO A 83 49.65 27.64 -4.79
C PRO A 83 48.22 28.10 -5.23
N LEU A 84 47.49 28.60 -4.22
CA LEU A 84 46.27 29.43 -4.20
C LEU A 84 46.42 30.84 -4.82
N GLY A 85 45.28 31.48 -5.13
CA GLY A 85 45.16 32.95 -5.14
C GLY A 85 43.73 33.46 -5.42
N ALA A 86 43.10 34.10 -4.43
CA ALA A 86 41.72 34.60 -4.41
C ALA A 86 41.55 36.05 -4.93
N ALA A 87 40.29 36.44 -5.22
CA ALA A 87 39.60 37.66 -4.76
C ALA A 87 38.88 38.58 -5.79
N SER A 88 37.69 39.03 -5.33
CA SER A 88 36.91 40.27 -5.56
C SER A 88 36.07 40.54 -6.82
N SER A 89 34.79 40.82 -6.53
CA SER A 89 33.67 41.45 -7.29
C SER A 89 33.89 42.98 -7.53
N PRO A 90 32.98 43.86 -8.05
CA PRO A 90 31.62 43.70 -8.63
C PRO A 90 31.26 44.63 -9.87
N ARG A 91 29.96 44.60 -10.28
CA ARG A 91 29.07 45.69 -10.80
C ARG A 91 28.76 45.92 -12.31
N ALA A 92 27.44 45.96 -12.56
CA ALA A 92 26.63 46.89 -13.38
C ALA A 92 26.32 46.61 -14.89
N ALA A 93 25.01 46.58 -15.19
CA ALA A 93 24.36 46.67 -16.52
C ALA A 93 24.11 48.17 -16.91
N PRO A 94 23.33 48.58 -17.95
CA PRO A 94 22.69 47.88 -19.09
C PRO A 94 22.75 48.61 -20.49
N HIS A 95 22.11 48.01 -21.51
CA HIS A 95 21.56 48.56 -22.79
C HIS A 95 22.47 48.95 -23.98
N ALA A 96 22.22 48.36 -25.17
CA ALA A 96 21.63 49.02 -26.36
C ALA A 96 21.73 48.17 -27.65
N ARG A 97 20.67 48.23 -28.48
CA ARG A 97 20.51 47.60 -29.81
C ARG A 97 21.31 48.34 -30.90
N GLY A 98 21.85 47.62 -31.89
CA GLY A 98 22.20 48.17 -33.20
C GLY A 98 23.13 47.29 -34.06
N PRO A 99 22.93 47.16 -35.38
CA PRO A 99 23.27 45.95 -36.15
C PRO A 99 24.63 46.03 -36.85
N ARG A 100 25.28 44.88 -37.12
CA ARG A 100 26.26 44.77 -38.20
C ARG A 100 26.44 43.34 -38.71
N ARG A 101 26.30 43.20 -40.03
CA ARG A 101 26.50 41.99 -40.83
C ARG A 101 27.99 41.64 -40.95
N SER A 102 28.25 40.33 -40.89
CA SER A 102 29.24 39.52 -41.63
C SER A 102 30.71 39.97 -41.71
N ALA A 103 31.61 39.19 -41.11
CA ALA A 103 32.63 38.39 -41.80
C ALA A 103 33.63 37.76 -40.80
N GLY A 104 33.95 36.47 -40.99
CA GLY A 104 35.22 35.87 -40.56
C GLY A 104 35.25 35.08 -39.25
N ALA A 105 34.55 33.95 -39.16
CA ALA A 105 34.81 32.96 -38.12
C ALA A 105 36.05 32.11 -38.50
N ARG A 106 37.10 32.20 -37.68
CA ARG A 106 38.19 31.20 -37.66
C ARG A 106 37.59 29.87 -37.18
N GLY A 107 37.63 28.86 -38.04
CA GLY A 107 37.15 27.51 -37.74
C GLY A 107 37.97 26.86 -36.64
N VAL A 108 37.29 26.54 -35.53
CA VAL A 108 37.73 25.51 -34.58
C VAL A 108 37.52 24.17 -35.27
N GLN A 109 38.60 23.40 -35.48
CA GLN A 109 38.51 22.03 -35.97
C GLN A 109 37.84 21.16 -34.91
N THR A 110 36.54 20.95 -35.04
CA THR A 110 35.87 19.81 -34.44
C THR A 110 36.34 18.56 -35.18
N LYS A 111 36.99 17.65 -34.44
CA LYS A 111 37.33 16.32 -34.93
C LYS A 111 36.01 15.65 -35.32
N LYS A 112 35.79 15.51 -36.63
CA LYS A 112 34.60 14.89 -37.22
C LYS A 112 34.62 13.42 -36.80
N GLU A 113 33.85 13.08 -35.76
CA GLU A 113 33.58 11.69 -35.42
C GLU A 113 32.77 11.12 -36.58
N GLU A 114 33.40 10.21 -37.32
CA GLU A 114 32.82 9.56 -38.47
C GLU A 114 31.68 8.65 -37.96
N PRO A 115 30.45 8.74 -38.52
CA PRO A 115 29.37 7.86 -38.10
C PRO A 115 29.81 6.42 -38.35
N LEU A 116 29.90 5.61 -37.29
CA LEU A 116 30.12 4.18 -37.41
C LEU A 116 29.08 3.62 -38.40
N PRO A 117 29.48 2.78 -39.37
CA PRO A 117 28.53 2.18 -40.30
C PRO A 117 27.46 1.44 -39.50
N PRO A 118 26.17 1.49 -39.89
CA PRO A 118 25.13 0.74 -39.21
C PRO A 118 25.53 -0.73 -39.22
N ALA A 119 25.61 -1.35 -38.03
CA ALA A 119 25.90 -2.77 -37.90
C ALA A 119 24.96 -3.55 -38.83
N SER A 120 25.51 -4.38 -39.71
CA SER A 120 24.72 -5.20 -40.62
C SER A 120 23.71 -6.05 -39.83
N SER A 121 22.48 -6.18 -40.32
CA SER A 121 21.40 -7.00 -39.71
C SER A 121 21.74 -8.48 -39.49
N GLN A 122 22.91 -8.93 -39.95
CA GLN A 122 23.44 -10.28 -39.73
C GLN A 122 24.16 -10.45 -38.38
N SER A 123 24.73 -9.37 -37.80
CA SER A 123 25.51 -9.47 -36.56
C SER A 123 24.69 -9.24 -35.29
N ILE A 124 23.64 -8.40 -35.38
CA ILE A 124 22.74 -8.12 -34.27
C ILE A 124 21.33 -8.57 -34.70
N PRO A 125 20.85 -9.74 -34.23
CA PRO A 125 19.49 -10.18 -34.52
C PRO A 125 18.47 -9.22 -33.88
N THR A 126 17.22 -9.26 -34.36
CA THR A 126 16.12 -8.52 -33.75
C THR A 126 16.05 -8.83 -32.25
N PHE A 127 16.14 -7.80 -31.42
CA PHE A 127 16.15 -7.94 -29.96
C PHE A 127 14.95 -7.25 -29.28
N TYR A 128 14.26 -6.35 -29.99
CA TYR A 128 13.08 -5.64 -29.50
C TYR A 128 11.79 -6.31 -29.98
N PHE A 129 11.00 -6.81 -29.04
CA PHE A 129 9.75 -7.52 -29.30
C PHE A 129 8.63 -7.01 -28.37
N PRO A 130 7.87 -5.97 -28.77
CA PRO A 130 6.85 -5.34 -27.92
C PRO A 130 5.80 -6.33 -27.40
N ARG A 131 5.39 -7.27 -28.27
CA ARG A 131 4.32 -8.24 -28.00
C ARG A 131 4.84 -9.62 -27.58
N GLY A 132 6.06 -9.66 -27.05
CA GLY A 132 6.74 -10.89 -26.66
C GLY A 132 7.56 -11.48 -27.80
N ARG A 133 8.58 -12.27 -27.46
CA ARG A 133 9.40 -12.98 -28.45
C ARG A 133 8.56 -14.07 -29.10
N PRO A 134 8.47 -14.15 -30.44
CA PRO A 134 7.86 -15.28 -31.12
C PRO A 134 8.56 -16.57 -30.69
N GLN A 135 7.87 -17.41 -29.92
CA GLN A 135 8.36 -18.74 -29.57
C GLN A 135 8.20 -19.65 -30.79
N GLY A 136 9.11 -20.61 -30.96
CA GLY A 136 9.03 -21.61 -32.03
C GLY A 136 7.70 -22.37 -31.98
N THR A 137 6.87 -22.14 -32.99
CA THR A 137 5.64 -22.86 -33.36
C THR A 137 4.73 -23.30 -32.20
N VAL A 138 4.04 -22.36 -31.55
CA VAL A 138 2.70 -22.69 -31.04
C VAL A 138 1.90 -23.17 -32.25
N ASN A 139 1.50 -24.44 -32.27
CA ASN A 139 0.70 -24.97 -33.37
C ASN A 139 -0.71 -24.36 -33.28
N VAL A 140 -0.87 -23.19 -33.89
CA VAL A 140 -2.12 -22.40 -33.89
C VAL A 140 -3.27 -23.28 -34.37
N ASP A 141 -3.08 -24.06 -35.44
CA ASP A 141 -4.13 -24.91 -35.99
C ASP A 141 -4.52 -26.05 -35.02
N ALA A 142 -3.58 -26.61 -34.26
CA ALA A 142 -3.91 -27.58 -33.21
C ALA A 142 -4.75 -26.96 -32.07
N VAL A 143 -4.43 -25.72 -31.67
CA VAL A 143 -5.21 -24.98 -30.66
C VAL A 143 -6.61 -24.66 -31.19
N ILE A 144 -6.71 -24.16 -32.43
CA ILE A 144 -8.01 -23.88 -33.05
C ILE A 144 -8.85 -25.15 -33.21
N ALA A 145 -8.26 -26.27 -33.66
CA ALA A 145 -8.97 -27.54 -33.78
C ALA A 145 -9.45 -28.07 -32.43
N LYS A 146 -8.75 -27.79 -31.33
CA LYS A 146 -9.20 -28.11 -29.97
C LYS A 146 -10.40 -27.24 -29.58
N ILE A 147 -10.35 -25.94 -29.89
CA ILE A 147 -11.46 -25.00 -29.64
C ILE A 147 -12.71 -25.42 -30.42
N GLU A 148 -12.61 -25.70 -31.72
CA GLU A 148 -13.74 -26.15 -32.55
C GLU A 148 -14.38 -27.42 -31.99
N ARG A 149 -13.57 -28.40 -31.55
CA ARG A 149 -14.04 -29.61 -30.87
C ARG A 149 -14.76 -29.34 -29.55
N THR A 150 -14.35 -28.31 -28.82
CA THR A 150 -15.04 -27.86 -27.59
C THR A 150 -16.37 -27.20 -27.94
N PHE A 151 -16.41 -26.31 -28.94
CA PHE A 151 -17.64 -25.63 -29.36
C PHE A 151 -18.68 -26.58 -29.97
N ALA A 152 -18.27 -27.66 -30.62
CA ALA A 152 -19.17 -28.69 -31.16
C ALA A 152 -20.01 -29.39 -30.07
N GLN A 153 -19.64 -29.27 -28.79
CA GLN A 153 -20.39 -29.83 -27.66
C GLN A 153 -21.50 -28.88 -27.18
N PHE A 154 -21.49 -27.62 -27.61
CA PHE A 154 -22.45 -26.61 -27.16
C PHE A 154 -23.66 -26.52 -28.09
N PRO A 155 -24.85 -26.21 -27.57
CA PRO A 155 -26.02 -25.95 -28.39
C PRO A 155 -25.74 -24.88 -29.46
N HIS A 156 -26.03 -25.21 -30.72
CA HIS A 156 -25.81 -24.32 -31.88
C HIS A 156 -24.36 -23.85 -32.07
N GLU A 157 -23.37 -24.55 -31.49
CA GLU A 157 -21.96 -24.12 -31.48
C GLU A 157 -21.77 -22.70 -30.93
N ARG A 158 -22.59 -22.34 -29.92
CA ARG A 158 -22.52 -21.08 -29.21
C ARG A 158 -22.22 -21.33 -27.74
N ALA A 159 -21.15 -20.71 -27.23
CA ALA A 159 -20.79 -20.76 -25.82
C ALA A 159 -21.47 -19.62 -25.07
N THR A 160 -22.18 -19.95 -23.99
CA THR A 160 -22.62 -18.98 -22.98
C THR A 160 -21.51 -18.76 -21.95
N MET A 161 -21.70 -17.85 -21.00
CA MET A 161 -20.71 -17.59 -19.95
C MET A 161 -20.36 -18.84 -19.12
N GLU A 162 -21.33 -19.73 -18.89
CA GLU A 162 -21.14 -20.99 -18.16
C GLU A 162 -20.21 -21.97 -18.89
N ASP A 163 -20.20 -21.93 -20.22
CA ASP A 163 -19.37 -22.80 -21.07
C ASP A 163 -17.91 -22.33 -21.13
N MET A 164 -17.65 -21.06 -20.80
CA MET A 164 -16.36 -20.41 -21.06
C MET A 164 -15.20 -20.97 -20.24
N GLY A 165 -15.48 -21.65 -19.12
CA GLY A 165 -14.45 -22.38 -18.39
C GLY A 165 -13.80 -23.49 -19.24
N LYS A 166 -14.61 -24.26 -19.99
CA LYS A 166 -14.11 -25.29 -20.92
C LYS A 166 -13.35 -24.64 -22.08
N VAL A 167 -13.83 -23.50 -22.57
CA VAL A 167 -13.19 -22.75 -23.66
C VAL A 167 -11.81 -22.20 -23.22
N ALA A 168 -11.68 -21.68 -21.99
CA ALA A 168 -10.40 -21.22 -21.44
C ALA A 168 -9.36 -22.35 -21.40
N LYS A 169 -9.76 -23.55 -20.93
CA LYS A 169 -8.90 -24.75 -20.95
C LYS A 169 -8.58 -25.25 -22.36
N ALA A 170 -9.49 -25.08 -23.32
CA ALA A 170 -9.21 -25.34 -24.74
C ALA A 170 -8.15 -24.39 -25.30
N CYS A 171 -8.16 -23.12 -24.88
CA CYS A 171 -7.18 -22.10 -25.26
C CYS A 171 -5.81 -22.26 -24.55
N GLY A 172 -5.72 -23.11 -23.52
CA GLY A 172 -4.52 -23.23 -22.69
C GLY A 172 -4.33 -22.04 -21.74
N CYS A 173 -5.43 -21.40 -21.33
CA CYS A 173 -5.45 -20.31 -20.38
C CYS A 173 -5.89 -20.80 -18.98
N PRO A 174 -5.51 -20.09 -17.90
CA PRO A 174 -6.11 -20.28 -16.59
C PRO A 174 -7.63 -20.10 -16.62
N LEU A 175 -8.34 -20.74 -15.68
CA LEU A 175 -9.82 -20.75 -15.67
C LEU A 175 -10.42 -19.34 -15.68
N TYR A 176 -9.90 -18.43 -14.86
CA TYR A 176 -10.43 -17.07 -14.71
C TYR A 176 -10.13 -16.13 -15.87
N TRP A 177 -9.52 -16.64 -16.95
CA TRP A 177 -9.50 -15.94 -18.23
C TRP A 177 -10.84 -16.07 -18.98
N LYS A 178 -11.80 -16.87 -18.47
CA LYS A 178 -13.11 -17.09 -19.09
C LYS A 178 -13.90 -15.80 -19.31
N GLY A 179 -13.97 -14.89 -18.33
CA GLY A 179 -14.56 -13.55 -18.48
C GLY A 179 -13.88 -12.72 -19.57
N PRO A 180 -12.56 -12.46 -19.47
CA PRO A 180 -11.78 -11.79 -20.53
C PRO A 180 -11.99 -12.35 -21.93
N LEU A 181 -11.99 -13.68 -22.09
CA LEU A 181 -12.19 -14.35 -23.37
C LEU A 181 -13.62 -14.13 -23.91
N PHE A 182 -14.63 -14.14 -23.03
CA PHE A 182 -16.01 -13.91 -23.38
C PHE A 182 -16.27 -12.46 -23.81
N CYS A 183 -15.79 -11.51 -23.01
CA CYS A 183 -15.89 -10.07 -23.28
C CYS A 183 -15.12 -9.68 -24.55
N GLY A 184 -13.88 -10.17 -24.72
CA GLY A 184 -13.07 -9.94 -25.91
C GLY A 184 -13.69 -10.50 -27.20
N ALA A 185 -14.49 -11.58 -27.10
CA ALA A 185 -15.27 -12.09 -28.22
C ALA A 185 -16.61 -11.33 -28.43
N GLY A 186 -16.89 -10.34 -27.58
CA GLY A 186 -18.12 -9.56 -27.56
C GLY A 186 -19.35 -10.40 -27.21
N GLY A 187 -19.20 -11.36 -26.29
CA GLY A 187 -20.28 -12.21 -25.78
C GLY A 187 -21.29 -11.47 -24.90
N GLU A 188 -20.83 -10.47 -24.15
CA GLU A 188 -21.66 -9.64 -23.27
C GLU A 188 -22.83 -8.99 -24.01
N ARG A 189 -22.60 -8.49 -25.23
CA ARG A 189 -23.63 -7.85 -26.06
C ARG A 189 -24.70 -8.82 -26.57
N THR A 190 -24.40 -10.11 -26.66
CA THR A 190 -25.26 -11.10 -27.32
C THR A 190 -25.68 -12.26 -26.41
N GLY A 191 -25.23 -12.28 -25.16
CA GLY A 191 -25.40 -13.38 -24.19
C GLY A 191 -24.64 -14.68 -24.51
N ALA A 192 -24.18 -14.86 -25.75
CA ALA A 192 -23.42 -16.02 -26.20
C ALA A 192 -22.52 -15.71 -27.40
N VAL A 193 -21.42 -16.46 -27.54
CA VAL A 193 -20.40 -16.30 -28.59
C VAL A 193 -20.42 -17.51 -29.53
N SER A 194 -20.43 -17.29 -30.85
CA SER A 194 -20.30 -18.38 -31.83
C SER A 194 -18.85 -18.81 -32.05
N VAL A 195 -18.66 -20.08 -32.43
CA VAL A 195 -17.33 -20.64 -32.75
C VAL A 195 -16.56 -19.79 -33.77
N HIS A 196 -17.21 -19.33 -34.84
CA HIS A 196 -16.56 -18.54 -35.88
C HIS A 196 -16.01 -17.21 -35.34
N LYS A 197 -16.79 -16.51 -34.51
CA LYS A 197 -16.38 -15.24 -33.92
C LYS A 197 -15.23 -15.43 -32.93
N PHE A 198 -15.33 -16.48 -32.11
CA PHE A 198 -14.30 -16.81 -31.12
C PHE A 198 -12.98 -17.21 -31.79
N VAL A 199 -13.01 -18.14 -32.75
CA VAL A 199 -11.84 -18.61 -33.49
C VAL A 199 -11.16 -17.48 -34.24
N ALA A 200 -11.91 -16.58 -34.89
CA ALA A 200 -11.35 -15.42 -35.57
C ALA A 200 -10.59 -14.49 -34.60
N MET A 201 -11.17 -14.22 -33.44
CA MET A 201 -10.55 -13.41 -32.39
C MET A 201 -9.29 -14.10 -31.83
N TRP A 202 -9.40 -15.36 -31.41
CA TRP A 202 -8.28 -16.07 -30.78
C TRP A 202 -7.12 -16.33 -31.75
N ARG A 203 -7.41 -16.60 -33.03
CA ARG A 203 -6.38 -16.73 -34.08
C ARG A 203 -5.59 -15.43 -34.22
N LYS A 204 -6.27 -14.26 -34.21
CA LYS A 204 -5.62 -12.94 -34.24
C LYS A 204 -4.76 -12.70 -33.00
N VAL A 205 -5.25 -13.09 -31.82
CA VAL A 205 -4.49 -13.00 -30.55
C VAL A 205 -3.20 -13.84 -30.64
N LEU A 206 -3.30 -15.12 -31.01
CA LEU A 206 -2.13 -16.02 -31.08
C LEU A 206 -1.08 -15.56 -32.11
N GLN A 207 -1.50 -14.95 -33.21
CA GLN A 207 -0.60 -14.41 -34.24
C GLN A 207 0.12 -13.14 -33.81
N THR A 208 -0.49 -12.34 -32.93
CA THR A 208 0.01 -11.01 -32.59
C THR A 208 0.58 -10.90 -31.18
N CYS A 209 0.23 -11.81 -30.27
CA CYS A 209 0.57 -11.77 -28.85
C CYS A 209 1.27 -13.06 -28.43
N HIS A 210 2.57 -12.96 -28.13
CA HIS A 210 3.45 -14.12 -27.97
C HIS A 210 3.73 -14.50 -26.51
N ASP A 211 3.18 -13.76 -25.54
CA ASP A 211 3.24 -14.08 -24.12
C ASP A 211 1.90 -13.82 -23.42
N ALA A 212 1.76 -14.26 -22.17
CA ALA A 212 0.52 -14.13 -21.41
C ALA A 212 0.13 -12.66 -21.17
N ALA A 213 1.10 -11.79 -20.87
CA ALA A 213 0.85 -10.38 -20.65
C ALA A 213 0.27 -9.67 -21.88
N ALA A 214 0.83 -9.92 -23.06
CA ALA A 214 0.32 -9.36 -24.31
C ALA A 214 -1.07 -9.89 -24.64
N ARG A 215 -1.33 -11.18 -24.40
CA ARG A 215 -2.65 -11.78 -24.63
C ARG A 215 -3.70 -11.21 -23.69
N PHE A 216 -3.40 -11.14 -22.39
CA PHE A 216 -4.32 -10.60 -21.38
C PHE A 216 -4.65 -9.14 -21.66
N LEU A 217 -3.63 -8.32 -21.93
CA LEU A 217 -3.82 -6.92 -22.31
C LEU A 217 -4.66 -6.79 -23.59
N HIS A 218 -4.43 -7.60 -24.61
CA HIS A 218 -5.21 -7.53 -25.86
C HIS A 218 -6.69 -7.92 -25.67
N LEU A 219 -7.01 -8.77 -24.69
CA LEU A 219 -8.37 -9.19 -24.41
C LEU A 219 -9.19 -8.12 -23.70
N LEU A 220 -8.56 -7.38 -22.77
CA LEU A 220 -9.24 -6.37 -21.95
C LEU A 220 -9.17 -4.97 -22.55
N ALA A 221 -8.09 -4.63 -23.27
CA ALA A 221 -7.86 -3.27 -23.72
C ALA A 221 -8.92 -2.82 -24.74
N SER A 222 -9.37 -1.58 -24.56
CA SER A 222 -10.16 -0.87 -25.56
C SER A 222 -9.49 -0.87 -26.95
N PRO A 223 -10.25 -0.93 -28.07
CA PRO A 223 -9.68 -1.01 -29.41
C PRO A 223 -8.69 0.11 -29.71
N GLY A 224 -7.46 -0.26 -30.08
CA GLY A 224 -6.40 0.70 -30.43
C GLY A 224 -5.51 1.14 -29.25
N CYS A 225 -5.88 0.81 -28.01
CA CYS A 225 -5.09 1.13 -26.83
C CYS A 225 -4.04 0.04 -26.53
N PRO A 226 -2.74 0.37 -26.41
CA PRO A 226 -1.68 -0.58 -26.06
C PRO A 226 -1.49 -0.72 -24.52
N TYR A 227 -2.50 -0.41 -23.72
CA TYR A 227 -2.48 -0.38 -22.26
C TYR A 227 -3.87 -0.67 -21.69
N LEU A 228 -3.94 -0.96 -20.40
CA LEU A 228 -5.18 -1.12 -19.63
C LEU A 228 -5.41 0.06 -18.69
N VAL A 229 -6.63 0.57 -18.65
CA VAL A 229 -7.12 1.52 -17.64
C VAL A 229 -7.95 0.79 -16.58
N GLN A 230 -8.38 1.49 -15.52
CA GLN A 230 -9.09 0.87 -14.39
C GLN A 230 -10.37 0.13 -14.85
N ASP A 231 -11.20 0.77 -15.67
CA ASP A 231 -12.48 0.22 -16.14
C ASP A 231 -12.31 -1.07 -16.96
N ASP A 232 -11.18 -1.24 -17.65
CA ASP A 232 -10.91 -2.44 -18.45
C ASP A 232 -10.85 -3.73 -17.57
N PHE A 233 -10.60 -3.60 -16.26
CA PHE A 233 -10.57 -4.74 -15.32
C PHE A 233 -11.93 -5.11 -14.75
N VAL A 234 -12.94 -4.25 -14.88
CA VAL A 234 -14.28 -4.48 -14.29
C VAL A 234 -14.90 -5.78 -14.80
N PRO A 235 -14.94 -6.08 -16.12
CA PRO A 235 -15.54 -7.33 -16.61
C PRO A 235 -14.82 -8.59 -16.12
N PHE A 236 -13.50 -8.50 -15.92
CA PHE A 236 -12.70 -9.60 -15.36
C PHE A 236 -13.06 -9.85 -13.89
N LEU A 237 -13.06 -8.80 -13.06
CA LEU A 237 -13.34 -8.93 -11.63
C LEU A 237 -14.80 -9.26 -11.34
N GLN A 238 -15.71 -8.75 -12.17
CA GLN A 238 -17.12 -9.11 -12.13
C GLN A 238 -17.32 -10.63 -12.27
N ASP A 239 -16.58 -11.27 -13.17
CA ASP A 239 -16.59 -12.72 -13.34
C ASP A 239 -15.96 -13.45 -12.14
N VAL A 240 -14.88 -12.91 -11.57
CA VAL A 240 -14.25 -13.47 -10.35
C VAL A 240 -15.27 -13.48 -9.20
N VAL A 241 -15.92 -12.35 -8.89
CA VAL A 241 -16.97 -12.29 -7.85
C VAL A 241 -18.11 -13.25 -8.14
N ASN A 242 -18.52 -13.33 -9.42
CA ASN A 242 -19.64 -14.18 -9.82
C ASN A 242 -19.34 -15.68 -9.80
N THR A 243 -18.08 -16.12 -9.68
CA THR A 243 -17.75 -17.55 -9.85
C THR A 243 -16.80 -18.13 -8.82
N HIS A 244 -16.00 -17.32 -8.14
CA HIS A 244 -15.08 -17.81 -7.12
C HIS A 244 -15.85 -18.30 -5.89
N PRO A 245 -15.57 -19.51 -5.36
CA PRO A 245 -16.29 -20.06 -4.21
C PRO A 245 -16.14 -19.19 -2.95
N GLY A 246 -14.93 -18.68 -2.69
CA GLY A 246 -14.63 -17.77 -1.58
C GLY A 246 -15.30 -16.38 -1.66
N LEU A 247 -16.04 -16.07 -2.74
CA LEU A 247 -16.80 -14.81 -2.88
C LEU A 247 -18.29 -15.07 -3.12
N ALA A 248 -18.77 -16.31 -2.94
CA ALA A 248 -20.16 -16.67 -3.21
C ALA A 248 -21.17 -15.85 -2.40
N PHE A 249 -20.82 -15.50 -1.16
CA PHE A 249 -21.65 -14.68 -0.28
C PHE A 249 -21.77 -13.22 -0.75
N LEU A 250 -20.76 -12.70 -1.47
CA LEU A 250 -20.72 -11.31 -1.92
C LEU A 250 -21.67 -11.04 -3.10
N LYS A 251 -22.14 -12.09 -3.79
CA LYS A 251 -23.03 -11.97 -4.95
C LYS A 251 -24.37 -11.33 -4.61
N GLU A 252 -24.87 -11.56 -3.40
CA GLU A 252 -26.17 -11.09 -2.94
C GLU A 252 -26.10 -9.65 -2.37
N ALA A 253 -24.90 -9.15 -2.08
CA ALA A 253 -24.65 -7.84 -1.48
C ALA A 253 -24.12 -6.83 -2.53
N SER A 254 -25.03 -6.17 -3.25
CA SER A 254 -24.69 -5.29 -4.39
C SER A 254 -23.82 -4.08 -4.02
N GLU A 255 -23.97 -3.50 -2.83
CA GLU A 255 -23.15 -2.37 -2.40
C GLU A 255 -21.68 -2.79 -2.19
N PHE A 256 -21.46 -3.84 -1.39
CA PHE A 256 -20.13 -4.40 -1.14
C PHE A 256 -19.48 -4.96 -2.41
N HIS A 257 -20.27 -5.45 -3.36
CA HIS A 257 -19.79 -5.93 -4.66
C HIS A 257 -18.98 -4.87 -5.40
N SER A 258 -19.56 -3.69 -5.61
CA SER A 258 -18.92 -2.60 -6.35
C SER A 258 -17.66 -2.09 -5.64
N ARG A 259 -17.68 -2.10 -4.30
CA ARG A 259 -16.57 -1.66 -3.45
C ARG A 259 -15.41 -2.64 -3.49
N TYR A 260 -15.67 -3.93 -3.39
CA TYR A 260 -14.66 -4.97 -3.54
C TYR A 260 -13.94 -4.87 -4.89
N ILE A 261 -14.70 -4.75 -6.00
CA ILE A 261 -14.11 -4.58 -7.34
C ILE A 261 -13.23 -3.32 -7.37
N THR A 262 -13.73 -2.19 -6.87
CA THR A 262 -12.96 -0.94 -6.83
C THR A 262 -11.65 -1.10 -6.07
N THR A 263 -11.69 -1.74 -4.89
CA THR A 263 -10.52 -1.97 -4.05
C THR A 263 -9.51 -2.88 -4.73
N VAL A 264 -9.94 -4.00 -5.30
CA VAL A 264 -9.04 -4.89 -6.04
C VAL A 264 -8.38 -4.17 -7.23
N ILE A 265 -9.13 -3.34 -7.97
CA ILE A 265 -8.56 -2.51 -9.04
C ILE A 265 -7.50 -1.53 -8.49
N GLN A 266 -7.79 -0.85 -7.38
CA GLN A 266 -6.81 0.05 -6.78
C GLN A 266 -5.54 -0.70 -6.37
N ARG A 267 -5.67 -1.88 -5.75
CA ARG A 267 -4.51 -2.73 -5.37
C ARG A 267 -3.72 -3.21 -6.59
N ILE A 268 -4.40 -3.58 -7.68
CA ILE A 268 -3.75 -3.91 -8.96
C ILE A 268 -2.93 -2.72 -9.46
N PHE A 269 -3.51 -1.51 -9.51
CA PHE A 269 -2.78 -0.34 -9.99
C PHE A 269 -1.67 0.10 -9.04
N TYR A 270 -1.87 -0.04 -7.73
CA TYR A 270 -0.89 0.25 -6.69
C TYR A 270 0.40 -0.58 -6.88
N THR A 271 0.24 -1.87 -7.16
CA THR A 271 1.36 -2.81 -7.29
C THR A 271 1.92 -2.87 -8.71
N VAL A 272 1.06 -2.84 -9.74
CA VAL A 272 1.46 -3.06 -11.14
C VAL A 272 1.83 -1.76 -11.87
N ASN A 273 1.06 -0.67 -11.71
CA ASN A 273 1.25 0.57 -12.47
C ASN A 273 2.33 1.47 -11.84
N ARG A 274 3.57 0.96 -11.79
CA ARG A 274 4.72 1.64 -11.17
C ARG A 274 5.08 2.98 -11.83
N SER A 275 4.59 3.25 -13.05
CA SER A 275 4.76 4.54 -13.72
C SER A 275 3.81 5.65 -13.24
N TRP A 276 2.82 5.35 -12.40
CA TRP A 276 1.74 6.27 -11.98
C TRP A 276 0.87 6.83 -13.13
N SER A 277 1.08 6.36 -14.35
CA SER A 277 0.47 6.89 -15.57
C SER A 277 -1.04 6.63 -15.69
N GLY A 278 -1.57 5.70 -14.91
CA GLY A 278 -2.95 5.22 -15.05
C GLY A 278 -3.19 4.27 -16.19
N ARG A 279 -2.11 3.78 -16.80
CA ARG A 279 -2.13 2.95 -17.99
C ARG A 279 -1.17 1.78 -17.78
N ILE A 280 -1.70 0.61 -17.40
CA ILE A 280 -0.89 -0.60 -17.24
C ILE A 280 -0.44 -1.09 -18.61
N THR A 281 0.87 -1.14 -18.81
CA THR A 281 1.49 -1.62 -20.04
C THR A 281 1.81 -3.12 -19.98
N CYS A 282 2.04 -3.74 -21.14
CA CYS A 282 2.55 -5.12 -21.17
C CYS A 282 3.85 -5.31 -20.37
N ALA A 283 4.72 -4.29 -20.35
CA ALA A 283 5.99 -4.36 -19.64
C ALA A 283 5.80 -4.35 -18.12
N GLU A 284 4.91 -3.49 -17.60
CA GLU A 284 4.55 -3.47 -16.19
C GLU A 284 3.89 -4.79 -15.77
N LEU A 285 2.93 -5.28 -16.55
CA LEU A 285 2.25 -6.53 -16.28
C LEU A 285 3.22 -7.72 -16.22
N ARG A 286 4.21 -7.79 -17.13
CA ARG A 286 5.26 -8.83 -17.13
C ARG A 286 6.17 -8.79 -15.90
N ARG A 287 6.38 -7.60 -15.31
CA ARG A 287 7.25 -7.42 -14.14
C ARG A 287 6.50 -7.64 -12.82
N SER A 288 5.18 -7.78 -12.88
CA SER A 288 4.33 -8.07 -11.74
C SER A 288 4.06 -9.56 -11.55
N THR A 289 3.45 -9.89 -10.42
CA THR A 289 2.93 -11.20 -10.01
C THR A 289 1.44 -11.37 -10.31
N PHE A 290 0.81 -10.39 -10.96
CA PHE A 290 -0.65 -10.37 -11.13
C PHE A 290 -1.16 -11.58 -11.91
N LEU A 291 -0.55 -11.93 -13.04
CA LEU A 291 -1.02 -13.07 -13.85
C LEU A 291 -0.79 -14.43 -13.20
N GLN A 292 0.20 -14.52 -12.31
CA GLN A 292 0.44 -15.69 -11.46
C GLN A 292 -0.70 -15.81 -10.44
N ASN A 293 -1.07 -14.71 -9.79
CA ASN A 293 -2.22 -14.68 -8.87
C ASN A 293 -3.55 -14.99 -9.59
N VAL A 294 -3.75 -14.53 -10.83
CA VAL A 294 -4.92 -14.89 -11.64
C VAL A 294 -4.97 -16.41 -11.93
N ALA A 295 -3.81 -17.06 -12.05
CA ALA A 295 -3.75 -18.51 -12.22
C ALA A 295 -4.08 -19.25 -10.92
N LEU A 296 -3.64 -18.72 -9.76
CA LEU A 296 -3.92 -19.33 -8.46
C LEU A 296 -5.38 -19.25 -8.03
N LEU A 297 -6.20 -18.35 -8.59
CA LEU A 297 -7.64 -18.25 -8.30
C LEU A 297 -8.42 -19.56 -8.53
N GLU A 298 -7.93 -20.47 -9.40
CA GLU A 298 -8.57 -21.77 -9.60
C GLU A 298 -8.01 -22.89 -8.72
N GLU A 299 -6.88 -22.65 -8.07
CA GLU A 299 -6.21 -23.59 -7.18
C GLU A 299 -6.60 -23.33 -5.72
N GLU A 300 -6.72 -22.06 -5.33
CA GLU A 300 -7.05 -21.62 -3.97
C GLU A 300 -8.55 -21.35 -3.81
N ALA A 301 -9.24 -22.17 -3.02
CA ALA A 301 -10.67 -21.99 -2.76
C ALA A 301 -10.95 -20.87 -1.74
N ASP A 302 -10.02 -20.67 -0.80
CA ASP A 302 -10.03 -19.56 0.15
C ASP A 302 -9.38 -18.33 -0.50
N ILE A 303 -10.19 -17.32 -0.79
CA ILE A 303 -9.74 -16.11 -1.48
C ILE A 303 -8.76 -15.28 -0.62
N ASN A 304 -8.78 -15.46 0.71
CA ASN A 304 -7.94 -14.70 1.63
C ASN A 304 -6.48 -15.14 1.61
N GLN A 305 -6.18 -16.35 1.12
CA GLN A 305 -4.81 -16.80 0.87
C GLN A 305 -4.13 -16.01 -0.27
N LEU A 306 -4.91 -15.37 -1.15
CA LEU A 306 -4.40 -14.53 -2.25
C LEU A 306 -4.24 -13.08 -1.78
N THR A 307 -3.32 -12.90 -0.83
CA THR A 307 -3.12 -11.64 -0.08
C THR A 307 -2.78 -10.45 -0.98
N GLU A 308 -2.02 -10.64 -2.07
CA GLU A 308 -1.50 -9.54 -2.90
C GLU A 308 -2.58 -8.67 -3.56
N TYR A 309 -3.69 -9.27 -4.02
CA TYR A 309 -4.71 -8.55 -4.78
C TYR A 309 -6.14 -8.85 -4.34
N PHE A 310 -6.47 -10.13 -4.13
CA PHE A 310 -7.86 -10.60 -4.12
C PHE A 310 -8.46 -10.84 -2.74
N SER A 311 -7.63 -10.89 -1.68
CA SER A 311 -8.10 -11.11 -0.29
C SER A 311 -9.30 -10.23 0.07
N TYR A 312 -10.36 -10.88 0.54
CA TYR A 312 -11.58 -10.23 0.99
C TYR A 312 -11.38 -9.59 2.37
N GLU A 313 -10.61 -10.24 3.26
CA GLU A 313 -10.23 -9.68 4.57
C GLU A 313 -9.57 -8.30 4.43
N HIS A 314 -8.60 -8.19 3.52
CA HIS A 314 -7.94 -6.91 3.24
C HIS A 314 -8.92 -5.85 2.74
N PHE A 315 -9.84 -6.23 1.85
CA PHE A 315 -10.89 -5.32 1.40
C PHE A 315 -11.79 -4.87 2.55
N TYR A 316 -12.19 -5.80 3.42
CA TYR A 316 -13.10 -5.54 4.52
C TYR A 316 -12.51 -4.51 5.49
N VAL A 317 -11.24 -4.68 5.88
CA VAL A 317 -10.53 -3.70 6.72
C VAL A 317 -10.50 -2.32 6.06
N ILE A 318 -10.12 -2.23 4.78
CA ILE A 318 -10.08 -0.94 4.06
C ILE A 318 -11.47 -0.29 4.04
N TYR A 319 -12.51 -1.07 3.81
CA TYR A 319 -13.88 -0.57 3.75
C TYR A 319 -14.38 -0.09 5.11
N CYS A 320 -14.17 -0.85 6.18
CA CYS A 320 -14.58 -0.45 7.53
C CYS A 320 -13.87 0.83 7.97
N LYS A 321 -12.56 0.95 7.76
CA LYS A 321 -11.80 2.17 8.07
C LYS A 321 -12.29 3.38 7.28
N PHE A 322 -12.72 3.21 6.03
CA PHE A 322 -13.34 4.30 5.27
C PHE A 322 -14.71 4.67 5.86
N TRP A 323 -15.53 3.66 6.15
CA TRP A 323 -16.89 3.83 6.64
C TRP A 323 -16.94 4.55 8.01
N GLU A 324 -15.96 4.29 8.88
CA GLU A 324 -15.80 5.00 10.16
C GLU A 324 -15.57 6.51 9.98
N LEU A 325 -14.94 6.93 8.88
CA LEU A 325 -14.64 8.33 8.58
C LEU A 325 -15.79 9.03 7.84
N ASP A 326 -16.41 8.34 6.86
CA ASP A 326 -17.52 8.82 6.03
C ASP A 326 -18.86 8.78 6.80
N THR A 327 -18.99 9.69 7.78
CA THR A 327 -20.15 9.74 8.68
C THR A 327 -21.44 10.22 8.04
N ASP A 328 -21.37 10.97 6.94
CA ASP A 328 -22.52 11.42 6.15
C ASP A 328 -22.85 10.49 4.98
N HIS A 329 -22.06 9.44 4.77
CA HIS A 329 -22.26 8.38 3.79
C HIS A 329 -22.38 8.90 2.35
N ASP A 330 -21.63 9.97 2.04
CA ASP A 330 -21.60 10.58 0.70
C ASP A 330 -20.48 9.97 -0.19
N LEU A 331 -19.74 9.00 0.35
CA LEU A 331 -18.65 8.27 -0.31
C LEU A 331 -17.43 9.13 -0.64
N LEU A 332 -17.35 10.27 0.04
CA LEU A 332 -16.25 11.20 -0.01
C LEU A 332 -15.80 11.53 1.42
N ILE A 333 -14.52 11.81 1.60
CA ILE A 333 -13.99 12.25 2.90
C ILE A 333 -13.20 13.54 2.72
N ASP A 334 -13.37 14.49 3.63
CA ASP A 334 -12.62 15.73 3.64
C ASP A 334 -11.37 15.64 4.53
N SER A 335 -10.63 16.76 4.65
CA SER A 335 -9.41 16.81 5.47
C SER A 335 -9.67 16.59 6.96
N GLN A 336 -10.84 16.98 7.48
CA GLN A 336 -11.21 16.80 8.88
C GLN A 336 -11.59 15.35 9.15
N ASP A 337 -12.27 14.70 8.21
CA ASP A 337 -12.54 13.27 8.26
C ASP A 337 -11.23 12.49 8.29
N LEU A 338 -10.33 12.75 7.34
CA LEU A 338 -9.03 12.06 7.28
C LEU A 338 -8.17 12.31 8.52
N ALA A 339 -8.28 13.50 9.13
CA ALA A 339 -7.56 13.81 10.37
C ALA A 339 -7.98 12.93 11.54
N ARG A 340 -9.22 12.41 11.58
CA ARG A 340 -9.68 11.52 12.65
C ARG A 340 -9.10 10.10 12.55
N HIS A 341 -8.52 9.74 11.41
CA HIS A 341 -7.89 8.43 11.23
C HIS A 341 -6.72 8.22 12.21
N ASN A 342 -6.69 7.06 12.86
CA ASN A 342 -5.71 6.67 13.90
C ASN A 342 -5.48 7.79 14.93
N ASP A 343 -6.56 8.31 15.52
CA ASP A 343 -6.51 9.33 16.58
C ASP A 343 -5.63 10.55 16.28
N HIS A 344 -5.73 11.06 15.04
CA HIS A 344 -4.89 12.17 14.57
C HIS A 344 -3.40 11.83 14.54
N ALA A 345 -3.00 10.61 14.17
CA ALA A 345 -1.60 10.19 14.07
C ALA A 345 -0.80 10.97 13.01
N ILE A 346 -1.42 11.33 11.88
CA ILE A 346 -0.76 12.08 10.80
C ILE A 346 -0.90 13.59 11.02
N SER A 347 0.16 14.35 10.73
CA SER A 347 0.18 15.80 10.87
C SER A 347 -0.81 16.49 9.91
N THR A 348 -1.37 17.62 10.35
CA THR A 348 -2.33 18.38 9.55
C THR A 348 -1.70 18.93 8.27
N LYS A 349 -0.43 19.39 8.32
CA LYS A 349 0.33 19.79 7.12
C LYS A 349 0.43 18.63 6.12
N MET A 350 0.66 17.40 6.58
CA MET A 350 0.74 16.25 5.67
C MET A 350 -0.63 15.89 5.09
N ILE A 351 -1.70 15.97 5.88
CA ILE A 351 -3.07 15.78 5.39
C ILE A 351 -3.37 16.79 4.28
N GLU A 352 -3.09 18.07 4.46
CA GLU A 352 -3.27 19.10 3.42
C GLU A 352 -2.54 18.76 2.11
N ARG A 353 -1.36 18.13 2.19
CA ARG A 353 -0.61 17.69 1.01
C ARG A 353 -1.31 16.59 0.23
N ILE A 354 -2.04 15.69 0.89
CA ILE A 354 -2.85 14.67 0.21
C ILE A 354 -3.93 15.33 -0.67
N PHE A 355 -4.58 16.39 -0.17
CA PHE A 355 -5.61 17.13 -0.89
C PHE A 355 -5.07 18.12 -1.94
N SER A 356 -3.77 18.39 -1.94
CA SER A 356 -3.12 19.31 -2.90
C SER A 356 -3.04 18.79 -4.35
N GLY A 357 -3.30 17.50 -4.54
CA GLY A 357 -3.14 16.78 -5.81
C GLY A 357 -1.72 16.29 -6.10
N ALA A 358 -0.86 16.22 -5.08
CA ALA A 358 0.43 15.54 -5.17
C ALA A 358 0.29 14.05 -5.57
N VAL A 359 -0.77 13.41 -5.08
CA VAL A 359 -1.02 11.95 -5.16
C VAL A 359 -2.36 11.58 -5.79
N THR A 360 -3.22 12.56 -6.09
CA THR A 360 -4.53 12.33 -6.73
C THR A 360 -4.50 12.68 -8.21
N ARG A 361 -5.39 12.08 -9.00
CA ARG A 361 -5.45 12.32 -10.45
C ARG A 361 -6.43 13.42 -10.81
N GLY A 362 -6.02 14.25 -11.76
CA GLY A 362 -6.85 15.33 -12.29
C GLY A 362 -6.86 16.56 -11.38
N ARG A 363 -7.96 17.34 -11.45
CA ARG A 363 -8.13 18.59 -10.69
C ARG A 363 -9.29 18.59 -9.71
N LYS A 364 -9.93 17.43 -9.51
CA LYS A 364 -11.20 17.32 -8.78
C LYS A 364 -10.99 17.57 -7.29
N VAL A 365 -10.04 16.85 -6.69
CA VAL A 365 -9.72 16.94 -5.26
C VAL A 365 -9.29 18.36 -4.87
N GLN A 366 -8.44 19.03 -5.65
CA GLN A 366 -8.04 20.41 -5.33
C GLN A 366 -9.19 21.42 -5.38
N LYS A 367 -10.23 21.15 -6.16
CA LYS A 367 -11.40 22.03 -6.27
C LYS A 367 -12.45 21.75 -5.21
N GLU A 368 -12.68 20.48 -4.92
CA GLU A 368 -13.76 20.02 -4.05
C GLU A 368 -13.33 19.80 -2.60
N GLY A 369 -12.02 19.67 -2.34
CA GLY A 369 -11.49 19.44 -0.99
C GLY A 369 -11.88 18.08 -0.42
N LYS A 370 -12.27 17.13 -1.26
CA LYS A 370 -12.77 15.81 -0.89
C LYS A 370 -12.05 14.69 -1.65
N LEU A 371 -11.75 13.59 -0.97
CA LEU A 371 -11.18 12.36 -1.54
C LEU A 371 -12.27 11.33 -1.77
N SER A 372 -12.14 10.56 -2.85
CA SER A 372 -13.01 9.41 -3.07
C SER A 372 -12.55 8.18 -2.29
N TYR A 373 -13.42 7.18 -2.16
CA TYR A 373 -13.03 5.85 -1.66
C TYR A 373 -11.80 5.27 -2.38
N ALA A 374 -11.70 5.45 -3.71
CA ALA A 374 -10.56 4.98 -4.47
C ALA A 374 -9.25 5.68 -4.04
N ASP A 375 -9.30 6.99 -3.79
CA ASP A 375 -8.14 7.74 -3.29
C ASP A 375 -7.78 7.30 -1.86
N PHE A 376 -8.78 7.05 -1.00
CA PHE A 376 -8.57 6.54 0.36
C PHE A 376 -7.87 5.18 0.38
N VAL A 377 -8.21 4.26 -0.53
CA VAL A 377 -7.53 2.96 -0.64
C VAL A 377 -6.02 3.15 -0.84
N TRP A 378 -5.61 4.10 -1.69
CA TRP A 378 -4.19 4.41 -1.91
C TRP A 378 -3.53 5.05 -0.69
N PHE A 379 -4.26 5.93 0.00
CA PHE A 379 -3.81 6.52 1.26
C PHE A 379 -3.54 5.44 2.30
N LEU A 380 -4.52 4.60 2.62
CA LEU A 380 -4.43 3.63 3.71
C LEU A 380 -3.32 2.60 3.46
N ILE A 381 -3.24 2.04 2.25
CA ILE A 381 -2.16 1.09 1.91
C ILE A 381 -0.78 1.77 2.02
N SER A 382 -0.67 3.05 1.67
CA SER A 382 0.60 3.78 1.77
C SER A 382 0.95 4.15 3.21
N GLU A 383 -0.05 4.45 4.04
CA GLU A 383 0.13 4.79 5.46
C GLU A 383 0.66 3.58 6.24
N GLU A 384 0.06 2.41 6.02
CA GLU A 384 0.33 1.23 6.81
C GLU A 384 1.64 0.52 6.42
N ASP A 385 2.03 0.52 5.14
CA ASP A 385 3.34 0.02 4.70
C ASP A 385 4.14 1.08 3.93
N LYS A 386 4.88 1.89 4.70
CA LYS A 386 5.81 2.92 4.18
C LYS A 386 7.12 2.37 3.62
N LYS A 387 7.33 1.04 3.61
CA LYS A 387 8.54 0.39 3.06
C LYS A 387 8.39 0.08 1.58
N THR A 388 7.16 -0.06 1.07
CA THR A 388 6.93 -0.41 -0.33
C THR A 388 7.41 0.69 -1.29
N PRO A 389 7.92 0.34 -2.49
CA PRO A 389 8.33 1.34 -3.47
C PRO A 389 7.21 2.30 -3.92
N THR A 390 5.94 1.89 -3.84
CA THR A 390 4.78 2.74 -4.17
C THR A 390 4.50 3.72 -3.04
N SER A 391 4.50 3.26 -1.79
CA SER A 391 4.31 4.14 -0.63
C SER A 391 5.41 5.19 -0.51
N ILE A 392 6.67 4.79 -0.74
CA ILE A 392 7.79 5.76 -0.75
C ILE A 392 7.59 6.84 -1.81
N GLU A 393 7.06 6.51 -2.99
CA GLU A 393 6.71 7.50 -4.01
C GLU A 393 5.53 8.38 -3.60
N TYR A 394 4.52 7.80 -2.94
CA TYR A 394 3.35 8.51 -2.43
C TYR A 394 3.78 9.60 -1.44
N TRP A 395 4.51 9.24 -0.39
CA TRP A 395 4.93 10.19 0.64
C TRP A 395 5.99 11.17 0.16
N PHE A 396 6.90 10.74 -0.72
CA PHE A 396 7.86 11.66 -1.34
C PHE A 396 7.15 12.75 -2.13
N ARG A 397 6.13 12.42 -2.94
CA ARG A 397 5.33 13.41 -3.67
C ARG A 397 4.62 14.40 -2.74
N CYS A 398 4.16 13.93 -1.58
CA CYS A 398 3.54 14.80 -0.58
C CYS A 398 4.57 15.73 0.08
N MET A 399 5.77 15.23 0.38
CA MET A 399 6.82 16.02 1.04
C MET A 399 7.54 17.00 0.11
N ASP A 400 7.67 16.66 -1.17
CA ASP A 400 8.20 17.52 -2.23
C ASP A 400 7.17 18.63 -2.53
N LEU A 401 7.34 19.78 -1.89
CA LEU A 401 6.39 20.89 -1.92
C LEU A 401 6.43 21.62 -3.26
N ASP A 402 7.62 21.80 -3.81
CA ASP A 402 7.82 22.51 -5.07
C ASP A 402 7.87 21.61 -6.31
N GLY A 403 8.01 20.29 -6.12
CA GLY A 403 7.98 19.28 -7.17
C GLY A 403 9.28 19.21 -7.97
N ASP A 404 10.40 19.67 -7.41
CA ASP A 404 11.70 19.67 -8.09
C ASP A 404 12.41 18.30 -8.08
N GLY A 405 11.87 17.34 -7.33
CA GLY A 405 12.39 15.97 -7.22
C GLY A 405 13.43 15.78 -6.11
N ALA A 406 13.57 16.73 -5.17
CA ALA A 406 14.46 16.66 -4.03
C ALA A 406 13.85 17.31 -2.78
N LEU A 407 13.98 16.65 -1.62
CA LEU A 407 13.63 17.25 -0.35
C LEU A 407 14.76 18.16 0.13
N SER A 408 14.45 19.45 0.17
CA SER A 408 15.28 20.52 0.71
C SER A 408 15.13 20.65 2.23
N MET A 409 16.09 21.32 2.87
CA MET A 409 16.04 21.55 4.32
C MET A 409 14.82 22.35 4.74
N PHE A 410 14.38 23.29 3.89
CA PHE A 410 13.17 24.08 4.13
C PHE A 410 11.91 23.20 4.21
N GLU A 411 11.78 22.22 3.32
CA GLU A 411 10.62 21.32 3.30
C GLU A 411 10.63 20.38 4.50
N LEU A 412 11.81 19.86 4.87
CA LEU A 412 11.95 19.02 6.06
C LEU A 412 11.61 19.80 7.34
N GLU A 413 12.13 21.01 7.49
CA GLU A 413 11.84 21.89 8.62
C GLU A 413 10.35 22.25 8.67
N TYR A 414 9.72 22.50 7.51
CA TYR A 414 8.29 22.77 7.41
C TYR A 414 7.43 21.66 8.03
N PHE A 415 7.69 20.39 7.74
CA PHE A 415 6.93 19.30 8.37
C PHE A 415 7.34 19.09 9.83
N TYR A 416 8.63 19.15 10.13
CA TYR A 416 9.15 18.90 11.48
C TYR A 416 8.69 19.95 12.52
N GLU A 417 8.48 21.20 12.12
CA GLU A 417 7.92 22.25 12.97
C GLU A 417 6.57 21.86 13.61
N GLU A 418 5.72 21.15 12.86
CA GLU A 418 4.46 20.65 13.43
C GLU A 418 4.69 19.46 14.35
N GLN A 419 5.61 18.55 14.02
CA GLN A 419 5.97 17.43 14.90
C GLN A 419 6.48 17.91 16.26
N CYS A 420 7.34 18.94 16.30
CA CYS A 420 7.80 19.54 17.56
C CYS A 420 6.62 20.02 18.41
N ARG A 421 5.69 20.78 17.81
CA ARG A 421 4.49 21.29 18.52
C ARG A 421 3.60 20.16 19.05
N ARG A 422 3.49 19.05 18.30
CA ARG A 422 2.69 17.88 18.71
C ARG A 422 3.36 17.11 19.85
N LEU A 423 4.68 16.90 19.80
CA LEU A 423 5.46 16.31 20.89
C LEU A 423 5.40 17.16 22.16
N ASP A 424 5.53 18.48 22.04
CA ASP A 424 5.41 19.42 23.16
C ASP A 424 4.03 19.33 23.83
N SER A 425 2.97 19.15 23.04
CA SER A 425 1.59 18.98 23.54
C SER A 425 1.41 17.67 24.33
N MET A 426 2.28 16.68 24.09
CA MET A 426 2.35 15.41 24.83
C MET A 426 3.38 15.48 25.99
N ALA A 427 3.96 16.65 26.25
CA ALA A 427 5.04 16.86 27.24
C ALA A 427 6.31 16.02 26.95
N ILE A 428 6.59 15.75 25.67
CA ILE A 428 7.80 15.08 25.20
C ILE A 428 8.70 16.15 24.57
N GLU A 429 9.93 16.28 25.05
CA GLU A 429 10.89 17.24 24.48
C GLU A 429 11.35 16.74 23.10
N ALA A 430 11.03 17.51 22.06
CA ALA A 430 11.45 17.21 20.70
C ALA A 430 12.94 17.53 20.51
N LEU A 431 13.61 16.72 19.70
CA LEU A 431 14.99 16.97 19.31
C LEU A 431 15.07 18.27 18.46
N PRO A 432 16.09 19.13 18.62
CA PRO A 432 16.28 20.27 17.74
C PRO A 432 16.40 19.83 16.27
N PHE A 433 15.88 20.64 15.33
CA PHE A 433 15.85 20.29 13.91
C PHE A 433 17.25 19.96 13.34
N GLU A 434 18.29 20.69 13.74
CA GLU A 434 19.66 20.44 13.26
C GLU A 434 20.16 19.04 13.65
N ASP A 435 19.85 18.59 14.87
CA ASP A 435 20.24 17.27 15.37
C ASP A 435 19.41 16.16 14.71
N CYS A 436 18.09 16.37 14.57
CA CYS A 436 17.20 15.46 13.84
C CYS A 436 17.65 15.31 12.38
N LEU A 437 17.99 16.42 11.72
CA LEU A 437 18.47 16.43 10.35
C LEU A 437 19.77 15.63 10.21
N CYS A 438 20.71 15.76 11.16
CA CYS A 438 21.93 14.96 11.15
C CYS A 438 21.63 13.46 11.22
N GLN A 439 20.73 13.04 12.12
CA GLN A 439 20.30 11.64 12.23
C GLN A 439 19.63 11.15 10.94
N MET A 440 18.75 11.95 10.34
CA MET A 440 18.07 11.59 9.10
C MET A 440 19.02 11.51 7.90
N LEU A 441 20.04 12.37 7.83
CA LEU A 441 21.08 12.30 6.81
C LEU A 441 21.95 11.05 6.96
N ASP A 442 22.28 10.66 8.20
CA ASP A 442 23.01 9.43 8.49
C ASP A 442 22.18 8.16 8.21
N LEU A 443 20.87 8.23 8.41
CA LEU A 443 19.92 7.16 8.08
C LEU A 443 19.77 6.98 6.57
N VAL A 444 19.55 8.09 5.84
CA VAL A 444 19.27 8.05 4.39
C VAL A 444 20.54 7.91 3.55
N LYS A 445 21.64 8.54 3.98
CA LYS A 445 22.93 8.63 3.26
C LYS A 445 22.77 9.10 1.81
N PRO A 446 22.27 10.33 1.59
CA PRO A 446 21.98 10.82 0.25
C PRO A 446 23.24 10.87 -0.62
N GLN A 447 23.07 10.65 -1.93
CA GLN A 447 24.19 10.69 -2.87
C GLN A 447 24.80 12.09 -3.03
N SER A 448 23.99 13.14 -2.86
CA SER A 448 24.42 14.53 -2.96
C SER A 448 24.14 15.25 -1.65
N GLU A 449 25.10 16.03 -1.16
CA GLU A 449 24.92 16.83 0.05
C GLU A 449 23.78 17.84 -0.11
N GLY A 450 23.04 18.08 0.97
CA GLY A 450 22.03 19.13 1.06
C GLY A 450 20.69 18.81 0.37
N LYS A 451 20.52 17.63 -0.22
CA LYS A 451 19.27 17.21 -0.85
C LYS A 451 19.01 15.71 -0.71
N ILE A 452 17.77 15.34 -0.40
CA ILE A 452 17.34 13.94 -0.32
C ILE A 452 16.43 13.62 -1.51
N THR A 453 16.82 12.68 -2.37
CA THR A 453 16.00 12.30 -3.53
C THR A 453 15.16 11.05 -3.26
N LEU A 454 14.15 10.84 -4.08
CA LEU A 454 13.37 9.59 -4.08
C LEU A 454 14.25 8.34 -4.22
N HIS A 455 15.33 8.43 -4.98
CA HIS A 455 16.27 7.31 -5.15
C HIS A 455 16.96 6.96 -3.82
N ASP A 456 17.37 7.98 -3.06
CA ASP A 456 18.06 7.81 -1.78
C ASP A 456 17.15 7.08 -0.77
N LEU A 457 15.89 7.51 -0.65
CA LEU A 457 14.91 6.88 0.26
C LEU A 457 14.60 5.42 -0.12
N LYS A 458 14.47 5.11 -1.41
CA LYS A 458 14.30 3.70 -1.86
C LYS A 458 15.53 2.83 -1.59
N LYS A 459 16.71 3.44 -1.56
CA LYS A 459 17.99 2.75 -1.37
C LYS A 459 18.29 2.49 0.11
N CYS A 460 17.95 3.42 1.01
CA CYS A 460 18.29 3.31 2.44
C CYS A 460 17.55 2.19 3.19
N LYS A 461 16.39 1.74 2.67
CA LYS A 461 15.53 0.69 3.27
C LYS A 461 14.90 1.05 4.61
N LEU A 462 15.10 2.28 5.09
CA LEU A 462 14.54 2.83 6.33
C LEU A 462 13.66 4.06 6.06
N ALA A 463 13.09 4.14 4.86
CA ALA A 463 12.24 5.27 4.46
C ALA A 463 11.00 5.43 5.36
N ASN A 464 10.46 4.33 5.89
CA ASN A 464 9.35 4.35 6.84
C ASN A 464 9.71 5.14 8.11
N VAL A 465 10.89 4.91 8.70
CA VAL A 465 11.37 5.64 9.89
C VAL A 465 11.53 7.12 9.55
N PHE A 466 12.17 7.42 8.42
CA PHE A 466 12.31 8.79 7.93
C PHE A 466 10.95 9.51 7.83
N PHE A 467 9.96 8.88 7.18
CA PHE A 467 8.64 9.48 7.02
C PHE A 467 7.91 9.67 8.35
N ASP A 468 7.92 8.66 9.22
CA ASP A 468 7.23 8.73 10.51
C ASP A 468 7.81 9.87 11.37
N THR A 469 9.14 10.07 11.39
CA THR A 469 9.79 11.20 12.06
C THR A 469 9.22 12.57 11.66
N PHE A 470 8.91 12.77 10.37
CA PHE A 470 8.46 14.07 9.87
C PHE A 470 6.96 14.30 9.96
N PHE A 471 6.11 13.26 10.05
CA PHE A 471 4.66 13.50 10.03
C PHE A 471 3.76 12.50 10.75
N ASN A 472 4.24 11.34 11.22
CA ASN A 472 3.40 10.38 11.95
C ASN A 472 3.89 10.27 13.41
N ILE A 473 3.12 10.83 14.35
CA ILE A 473 3.53 10.91 15.75
C ILE A 473 3.52 9.55 16.45
N GLU A 474 2.52 8.71 16.16
CA GLU A 474 2.32 7.43 16.83
C GLU A 474 3.41 6.45 16.43
N LYS A 475 3.59 6.26 15.12
CA LYS A 475 4.62 5.36 14.57
C LYS A 475 6.04 5.88 14.89
N TYR A 476 6.25 7.19 14.98
CA TYR A 476 7.52 7.75 15.47
C TYR A 476 7.83 7.32 16.91
N LEU A 477 6.87 7.47 17.83
CA LEU A 477 7.05 7.08 19.23
C LEU A 477 7.28 5.57 19.38
N ASP A 478 6.64 4.75 18.55
CA ASP A 478 6.87 3.31 18.51
C ASP A 478 8.30 2.95 18.10
N HIS A 479 8.88 3.65 17.12
CA HIS A 479 10.28 3.42 16.72
C HIS A 479 11.24 3.79 17.84
N GLU A 480 11.03 4.94 18.51
CA GLU A 480 11.85 5.38 19.64
C GLU A 480 11.83 4.38 20.80
N GLN A 481 10.66 3.79 21.09
CA GLN A 481 10.54 2.74 22.11
C GLN A 481 11.18 1.42 21.66
N LYS A 482 11.00 1.02 20.40
CA LYS A 482 11.58 -0.20 19.85
C LYS A 482 13.11 -0.14 19.81
N GLU A 483 13.72 0.99 19.46
CA GLU A 483 15.18 1.14 19.50
C GLU A 483 15.75 0.94 20.91
N GLN A 484 15.04 1.40 21.95
CA GLN A 484 15.42 1.18 23.34
C GLN A 484 15.31 -0.30 23.77
N VAL A 485 14.35 -1.04 23.21
CA VAL A 485 14.07 -2.45 23.56
C VAL A 485 14.88 -3.44 22.70
N SER A 486 15.13 -3.14 21.43
CA SER A 486 15.92 -3.97 20.51
C SER A 486 17.39 -4.08 20.94
N LEU A 487 17.93 -3.10 21.67
CA LEU A 487 19.22 -3.21 22.36
C LEU A 487 19.27 -4.34 23.40
N LEU A 488 18.13 -4.94 23.77
CA LEU A 488 18.01 -5.95 24.83
C LEU A 488 17.67 -7.36 24.32
N ARG A 489 17.13 -7.54 23.11
CA ARG A 489 16.72 -8.86 22.61
C ARG A 489 16.83 -8.98 21.08
N GLU A 490 17.90 -9.60 20.63
CA GLU A 490 17.98 -10.21 19.29
C GLU A 490 17.34 -11.61 19.37
N SER A 491 16.13 -11.77 18.83
CA SER A 491 15.52 -13.08 18.62
C SER A 491 15.07 -13.21 17.17
N GLU A 492 15.80 -14.03 16.41
CA GLU A 492 15.53 -14.40 15.02
C GLU A 492 14.20 -15.15 14.91
N SER A 493 13.26 -14.64 14.09
CA SER A 493 12.07 -15.35 13.67
C SER A 493 12.29 -15.91 12.26
N GLU A 494 12.61 -17.21 12.15
CA GLU A 494 12.74 -17.92 10.87
C GLU A 494 11.36 -18.25 10.27
N GLY A 495 10.65 -17.23 9.80
CA GLY A 495 9.47 -17.36 8.95
C GLY A 495 9.53 -16.37 7.79
N PRO A 496 8.75 -16.55 6.72
CA PRO A 496 8.54 -15.50 5.74
C PRO A 496 7.96 -14.29 6.47
N GLU A 497 8.70 -13.18 6.54
CA GLU A 497 8.18 -11.96 7.15
C GLU A 497 7.02 -11.45 6.31
N LEU A 498 5.80 -11.53 6.87
CA LEU A 498 4.63 -10.86 6.30
C LEU A 498 4.91 -9.36 6.17
N SER A 499 4.40 -8.74 5.11
CA SER A 499 4.47 -7.29 4.94
C SER A 499 3.77 -6.56 6.09
N ASP A 500 4.14 -5.30 6.32
CA ASP A 500 3.52 -4.50 7.39
C ASP A 500 2.01 -4.34 7.12
N TRP A 501 1.62 -4.20 5.85
CA TRP A 501 0.21 -4.20 5.42
C TRP A 501 -0.52 -5.50 5.76
N GLU A 502 0.07 -6.67 5.47
CA GLU A 502 -0.56 -7.96 5.73
C GLU A 502 -0.74 -8.21 7.23
N LYS A 503 0.23 -7.80 8.05
CA LYS A 503 0.12 -7.88 9.52
C LYS A 503 -1.02 -6.99 10.02
N TYR A 504 -1.02 -5.73 9.61
CA TYR A 504 -2.07 -4.76 9.97
C TYR A 504 -3.46 -5.26 9.56
N ALA A 505 -3.61 -5.71 8.31
CA ALA A 505 -4.91 -6.17 7.82
C ALA A 505 -5.39 -7.43 8.55
N ALA A 506 -4.51 -8.36 8.91
CA ALA A 506 -4.88 -9.53 9.71
C ALA A 506 -5.31 -9.14 11.13
N GLU A 507 -4.53 -8.29 11.80
CA GLU A 507 -4.81 -7.83 13.17
C GLU A 507 -6.13 -7.04 13.25
N GLU A 508 -6.35 -6.09 12.34
CA GLU A 508 -7.58 -5.29 12.30
C GLU A 508 -8.79 -6.12 11.92
N TYR A 509 -8.65 -7.09 11.02
CA TYR A 509 -9.75 -7.99 10.69
C TYR A 509 -10.18 -8.83 11.90
N ASP A 510 -9.22 -9.38 12.64
CA ASP A 510 -9.49 -10.14 13.86
C ASP A 510 -10.22 -9.28 14.91
N ILE A 511 -9.84 -8.01 15.06
CA ILE A 511 -10.52 -7.05 15.94
C ILE A 511 -11.97 -6.81 15.48
N LEU A 512 -12.18 -6.49 14.20
CA LEU A 512 -13.50 -6.21 13.64
C LEU A 512 -14.45 -7.42 13.80
N VAL A 513 -13.95 -8.64 13.55
CA VAL A 513 -14.73 -9.86 13.74
C VAL A 513 -15.05 -10.09 15.22
N ALA A 514 -14.12 -9.81 16.12
CA ALA A 514 -14.34 -9.93 17.56
C ALA A 514 -15.37 -8.91 18.08
N GLU A 515 -15.36 -7.68 17.57
CA GLU A 515 -16.32 -6.64 17.90
C GLU A 515 -17.74 -7.00 17.41
N GLU A 516 -17.87 -7.51 16.18
CA GLU A 516 -19.15 -8.00 15.64
C GLU A 516 -19.70 -9.15 16.48
N ALA A 517 -18.84 -10.10 16.89
CA ALA A 517 -19.24 -11.22 17.75
C ALA A 517 -19.62 -10.80 19.18
N ALA A 518 -19.06 -9.70 19.69
CA ALA A 518 -19.42 -9.13 21.00
C ALA A 518 -20.69 -8.25 20.93
N GLY A 519 -21.04 -7.76 19.75
CA GLY A 519 -22.21 -6.91 19.45
C GLY A 519 -23.55 -7.63 19.36
N GLU A 520 -23.59 -8.96 19.51
CA GLU A 520 -24.82 -9.76 19.68
C GLU A 520 -25.06 -10.09 21.17
N PRO A 521 -25.70 -9.21 21.97
CA PRO A 521 -26.31 -9.62 23.21
C PRO A 521 -27.38 -10.67 22.95
N TRP A 522 -27.25 -11.78 23.65
CA TRP A 522 -28.31 -12.74 23.89
C TRP A 522 -29.52 -12.04 24.55
N GLU A 523 -30.40 -11.42 23.77
CA GLU A 523 -31.78 -11.17 24.20
C GLU A 523 -32.59 -12.47 24.00
N ASP A 524 -32.26 -13.49 24.80
CA ASP A 524 -33.20 -14.57 25.06
C ASP A 524 -33.94 -14.24 26.37
N GLY A 525 -35.07 -13.56 26.18
CA GLY A 525 -36.25 -13.50 27.05
C GLY A 525 -36.08 -13.55 28.56
N TYR A 526 -35.85 -12.40 29.21
CA TYR A 526 -36.36 -12.14 30.56
C TYR A 526 -36.72 -10.65 30.72
N GLU A 527 -37.98 -10.30 30.50
CA GLU A 527 -38.56 -9.05 30.98
C GLU A 527 -38.47 -9.01 32.51
N ALA A 528 -37.60 -8.16 33.04
CA ALA A 528 -37.67 -7.70 34.41
C ALA A 528 -37.86 -6.18 34.38
N GLU A 529 -39.04 -5.73 34.79
CA GLU A 529 -39.43 -4.32 34.89
C GLU A 529 -38.37 -3.50 35.65
N LEU A 530 -37.68 -2.59 34.94
CA LEU A 530 -36.77 -1.63 35.56
C LEU A 530 -37.46 -0.29 35.82
N SER A 531 -37.20 0.23 37.02
CA SER A 531 -37.70 1.46 37.63
C SER A 531 -37.42 2.72 36.78
N PRO A 532 -38.25 3.79 36.85
CA PRO A 532 -38.13 5.01 36.04
C PRO A 532 -36.80 5.80 36.15
N VAL A 533 -35.87 5.34 36.99
CA VAL A 533 -34.57 6.00 37.22
C VAL A 533 -33.47 5.41 36.31
N ASP A 534 -33.55 4.13 35.93
CA ASP A 534 -32.57 3.49 35.04
C ASP A 534 -32.78 3.86 33.56
N GLN A 535 -34.01 4.23 33.18
CA GLN A 535 -34.33 4.75 31.84
C GLN A 535 -33.64 6.09 31.52
N LYS A 536 -33.30 6.90 32.53
CA LYS A 536 -32.59 8.18 32.31
C LYS A 536 -31.08 8.04 32.16
N LEU A 537 -30.48 6.96 32.66
CA LEU A 537 -29.05 6.67 32.49
C LEU A 537 -28.77 5.96 31.17
N CYS A 538 -29.71 5.13 30.66
CA CYS A 538 -29.61 4.57 29.31
C CYS A 538 -29.74 5.63 28.20
N ALA A 539 -30.49 6.72 28.43
CA ALA A 539 -30.67 7.80 27.45
C ALA A 539 -29.41 8.69 27.24
N LEU A 540 -28.35 8.49 28.03
CA LEU A 540 -27.07 9.21 27.89
C LEU A 540 -25.93 8.34 27.33
N ARG A 541 -26.20 7.07 27.00
CA ARG A 541 -25.29 6.24 26.20
C ARG A 541 -25.63 6.44 24.72
N SER A 542 -24.56 6.61 23.94
CA SER A 542 -24.52 7.03 22.54
C SER A 542 -25.59 6.40 21.62
N PRO A 543 -26.15 7.12 20.64
CA PRO A 543 -27.13 6.57 19.68
C PRO A 543 -26.53 5.55 18.68
N LEU A 544 -25.24 5.23 18.77
CA LEU A 544 -24.52 4.37 17.84
C LEU A 544 -24.73 2.86 18.06
N ALA A 545 -25.37 2.45 19.15
CA ALA A 545 -25.49 1.03 19.53
C ALA A 545 -26.86 0.39 19.23
N GLN A 546 -27.75 1.05 18.47
CA GLN A 546 -29.07 0.49 18.15
C GLN A 546 -29.44 0.66 16.68
N ARG A 547 -28.77 -0.07 15.78
CA ARG A 547 -29.37 -0.53 14.52
C ARG A 547 -28.79 -1.90 14.13
N PRO A 548 -29.62 -2.91 13.84
CA PRO A 548 -29.13 -4.17 13.30
C PRO A 548 -28.52 -3.94 11.91
N PHE A 549 -27.37 -4.55 11.67
CA PHE A 549 -26.47 -4.40 10.52
C PHE A 549 -27.07 -4.81 9.15
N PHE A 550 -28.35 -5.21 9.11
CA PHE A 550 -29.09 -5.57 7.91
C PHE A 550 -30.45 -4.86 7.86
N GLU A 551 -30.50 -3.58 7.51
CA GLU A 551 -31.72 -2.97 6.98
C GLU A 551 -31.40 -1.87 5.96
N ALA A 552 -31.72 -2.14 4.69
CA ALA A 552 -31.53 -1.21 3.58
C ALA A 552 -32.59 -0.09 3.57
N PRO A 553 -32.23 1.18 3.38
CA PRO A 553 -33.21 2.23 3.09
C PRO A 553 -33.75 2.10 1.66
N SER A 554 -35.03 2.39 1.51
CA SER A 554 -35.78 2.27 0.25
C SER A 554 -35.26 3.16 -0.87
N ALA A 555 -35.22 2.57 -2.07
CA ALA A 555 -34.80 3.18 -3.34
C ALA A 555 -35.53 4.48 -3.68
N LEU A 556 -34.77 5.52 -4.02
CA LEU A 556 -35.18 6.63 -4.91
C LEU A 556 -33.93 7.40 -5.41
N GLY A 557 -33.76 7.46 -6.74
CA GLY A 557 -32.88 8.44 -7.40
C GLY A 557 -31.97 7.85 -8.46
N ALA A 558 -32.18 8.21 -9.73
CA ALA A 558 -31.54 7.62 -10.89
C ALA A 558 -30.01 7.79 -10.92
N VAL A 559 -29.32 6.73 -11.34
CA VAL A 559 -27.90 6.69 -11.68
C VAL A 559 -27.66 7.55 -12.93
N GLU A 560 -27.01 8.70 -12.78
CA GLU A 560 -26.37 9.39 -13.91
C GLU A 560 -24.99 8.78 -14.17
N LEU A 561 -24.87 8.16 -15.34
CA LEU A 561 -23.63 7.63 -15.89
C LEU A 561 -22.66 8.78 -16.19
N TYR A 562 -21.43 8.63 -15.72
CA TYR A 562 -20.30 9.53 -15.96
C TYR A 562 -20.02 9.71 -17.47
N GLU A 563 -20.29 10.89 -18.01
CA GLU A 563 -19.72 11.34 -19.29
C GLU A 563 -18.33 11.95 -19.05
N TYR A 564 -17.31 11.35 -19.67
CA TYR A 564 -15.97 11.90 -19.76
C TYR A 564 -15.87 12.72 -21.06
N GLU A 565 -15.85 14.05 -20.96
CA GLU A 565 -15.60 14.92 -22.11
C GLU A 565 -14.16 14.70 -22.62
N CYS A 566 -14.06 14.07 -23.79
CA CYS A 566 -12.81 14.00 -24.54
C CYS A 566 -12.58 15.38 -25.20
N GLY A 567 -11.62 16.14 -24.67
CA GLY A 567 -11.22 17.43 -25.25
C GLY A 567 -10.55 17.24 -26.60
N ASP A 568 -11.32 17.43 -27.68
CA ASP A 568 -10.87 17.38 -29.06
C ASP A 568 -10.20 18.72 -29.44
N ALA A 569 -8.87 18.74 -29.47
CA ALA A 569 -8.10 19.87 -29.98
C ALA A 569 -8.01 19.78 -31.52
N HIS A 570 -9.06 20.23 -32.20
CA HIS A 570 -9.02 20.44 -33.64
C HIS A 570 -8.14 21.66 -33.99
N LEU A 571 -6.93 21.37 -34.48
CA LEU A 571 -6.15 22.27 -35.32
C LEU A 571 -6.84 22.42 -36.68
N GLN A 572 -7.31 23.63 -37.00
CA GLN A 572 -7.70 24.00 -38.37
C GLN A 572 -6.44 24.22 -39.24
N PRO A 573 -6.39 23.68 -40.47
CA PRO A 573 -5.53 24.21 -41.52
C PRO A 573 -6.27 25.31 -42.33
N SER A 574 -5.46 26.15 -42.98
CA SER A 574 -5.84 27.35 -43.76
C SER A 574 -6.93 27.16 -44.81
#